data_AF-A0A1B1T8P1-F1
#
_entry.id   AF-A0A1B1T8P1-F1
#
_cell.length_a   1.000
_cell.length_b   1.000
_cell.length_c   1.000
_cell.angle_alpha   90.00
_cell.angle_beta   90.00
_cell.angle_gamma   90.00
#
_symmetry.space_group_name_H-M   'P 1'
#
loop_
_entity.id
_entity.type
_entity.pdbx_description
1 polymer ?
#
loop_
_entity_poly.entity_id
_entity_poly.type
_entity_poly.pdbx_seq_one_letter_code
_entity_poly.pdbx_strand_id
1 'polypeptide(L)'
;MVTAEEMGLHSGNYAAADMTNPSVDRLLNNNLGLGTDTNPLPATWMQNVLSAVGNYGEAWDDSFCDGTWDAGVGGSDTMSNCVLSRVGTANALVSEGGLQFAPPMR
;
A
#
# COMPACT_ATOMS: atom_id res chain seq x y z
N MET A 1 0.78 1.24 -4.41
CA MET A 1 -0.14 0.83 -3.31
C MET A 1 0.13 -0.60 -2.86
N VAL A 2 0.01 -1.62 -3.71
CA VAL A 2 0.30 -3.03 -3.34
C VAL A 2 1.71 -3.21 -2.76
N THR A 3 2.75 -2.65 -3.40
CA THR A 3 4.13 -2.69 -2.85
C THR A 3 4.24 -2.09 -1.45
N ALA A 4 3.47 -1.02 -1.16
CA ALA A 4 3.50 -0.41 0.16
C ALA A 4 2.92 -1.35 1.21
N GLU A 5 1.79 -2.00 0.90
CA GLU A 5 1.18 -2.99 1.78
C GLU A 5 2.08 -4.21 1.98
N GLU A 6 2.69 -4.74 0.92
CA GLU A 6 3.66 -5.86 1.00
C GLU A 6 4.87 -5.52 1.89
N MET A 7 5.24 -4.23 1.97
CA MET A 7 6.30 -3.72 2.85
C MET A 7 5.82 -3.34 4.26
N GLY A 8 4.52 -3.49 4.56
CA GLY A 8 3.93 -3.05 5.82
C GLY A 8 3.86 -1.54 5.98
N LEU A 9 3.96 -0.77 4.89
CA LEU A 9 3.80 0.68 4.88
C LEU A 9 2.32 1.03 4.74
N HIS A 10 1.85 1.96 5.55
CA HIS A 10 0.45 2.41 5.59
C HIS A 10 0.38 3.90 5.96
N SER A 11 -0.82 4.48 5.91
CA SER A 11 -1.06 5.92 6.16
C SER A 11 -0.51 6.40 7.51
N GLY A 12 -0.52 5.52 8.52
CA GLY A 12 -0.08 5.82 9.88
C GLY A 12 1.43 5.72 10.13
N ASN A 13 2.22 5.06 9.27
CA ASN A 13 3.64 4.81 9.54
C ASN A 13 4.63 5.32 8.47
N TYR A 14 4.17 5.65 7.26
CA TYR A 14 5.06 5.93 6.14
C TYR A 14 6.07 7.07 6.41
N ALA A 15 5.67 8.08 7.18
CA ALA A 15 6.51 9.22 7.51
C ALA A 15 7.65 8.89 8.49
N ALA A 16 7.52 7.79 9.24
CA ALA A 16 8.51 7.32 10.22
C ALA A 16 9.20 6.02 9.76
N ALA A 17 9.02 5.63 8.50
CA ALA A 17 9.58 4.40 7.96
C ALA A 17 11.12 4.43 7.93
N ASP A 18 11.74 3.26 8.03
CA ASP A 18 13.20 3.11 8.04
C ASP A 18 13.79 3.26 6.63
N MET A 19 14.36 4.44 6.36
CA MET A 19 15.02 4.75 5.09
C MET A 19 16.36 4.02 4.90
N THR A 20 16.88 3.31 5.91
CA THR A 20 18.06 2.45 5.71
C THR A 20 17.72 1.19 4.91
N ASN A 21 16.44 0.83 4.81
CA ASN A 21 15.95 -0.17 3.86
C ASN A 21 15.88 0.45 2.46
N PRO A 22 16.73 0.04 1.49
CA PRO A 22 16.80 0.68 0.18
C PRO A 22 15.53 0.51 -0.65
N SER A 23 14.68 -0.47 -0.33
CA SER A 23 13.43 -0.68 -1.05
C SER A 23 12.33 0.27 -0.55
N VAL A 24 12.33 0.57 0.75
CA VAL A 24 11.44 1.57 1.37
C VAL A 24 11.82 2.97 0.91
N ASP A 25 13.10 3.33 0.99
CA ASP A 25 13.58 4.63 0.55
C ASP A 25 13.29 4.87 -0.94
N ARG A 26 13.53 3.86 -1.78
CA ARG A 26 13.20 3.96 -3.22
C ARG A 26 11.71 4.18 -3.45
N LEU A 27 10.83 3.49 -2.74
CA LEU A 27 9.39 3.64 -2.91
C LEU A 27 8.92 5.03 -2.45
N LEU A 28 9.43 5.54 -1.33
CA LEU A 28 8.94 6.76 -0.71
C LEU A 28 9.64 8.04 -1.19
N ASN A 29 10.86 7.95 -1.72
CA ASN A 29 11.68 9.12 -2.07
C ASN A 29 12.25 9.10 -3.49
N ASN A 30 11.78 8.21 -4.38
CA ASN A 30 12.16 8.21 -5.78
C ASN A 30 10.93 8.31 -6.70
N ASN A 31 11.04 9.18 -7.71
CA ASN A 31 10.04 9.34 -8.74
C ASN A 31 10.03 8.16 -9.75
N LEU A 32 11.10 7.37 -9.84
CA LEU A 32 11.21 6.22 -10.76
C LEU A 32 11.00 6.59 -12.24
N GLY A 33 11.28 7.84 -12.60
CA GLY A 33 11.05 8.35 -13.95
C GLY A 33 9.57 8.52 -14.31
N LEU A 34 8.66 8.53 -13.34
CA LEU A 34 7.24 8.73 -13.57
C LEU A 34 6.90 10.21 -13.89
N GLY A 35 5.83 10.40 -14.66
CA GLY A 35 5.46 11.71 -15.19
C GLY A 35 6.09 11.99 -16.56
N THR A 36 6.04 13.25 -16.97
CA THR A 36 6.62 13.72 -18.24
C THR A 36 7.77 14.69 -17.96
N ASP A 37 8.65 14.94 -18.93
CA ASP A 37 9.74 15.91 -18.77
C ASP A 37 9.24 17.31 -18.36
N THR A 38 8.06 17.70 -18.86
CA THR A 38 7.42 18.98 -18.56
C THR A 38 6.55 18.98 -17.30
N ASN A 39 6.19 17.80 -16.79
CA ASN A 39 5.38 17.62 -15.60
C ASN A 39 5.80 16.33 -14.89
N PRO A 40 6.97 16.34 -14.24
CA PRO A 40 7.45 15.18 -13.51
C PRO A 40 6.62 15.01 -12.24
N LEU A 41 6.35 13.77 -11.86
CA LEU A 41 5.84 13.50 -10.52
C LEU A 41 6.91 13.85 -9.47
N PRO A 42 6.54 14.29 -8.27
CA PRO A 42 7.50 14.53 -7.21
C PRO A 42 8.14 13.23 -6.77
N ALA A 43 9.40 13.28 -6.31
CA ALA A 43 10.09 12.11 -5.78
C ALA A 43 9.34 11.42 -4.62
N THR A 44 8.48 12.18 -3.92
CA THR A 44 7.66 11.73 -2.81
C THR A 44 6.22 11.39 -3.20
N TRP A 45 5.94 11.14 -4.49
CA TRP A 45 4.57 10.89 -4.97
C TRP A 45 3.86 9.78 -4.19
N MET A 46 4.56 8.71 -3.80
CA MET A 46 3.96 7.61 -3.04
C MET A 46 3.60 8.03 -1.61
N GLN A 47 4.35 8.96 -1.00
CA GLN A 47 3.98 9.54 0.29
C GLN A 47 2.65 10.30 0.18
N ASN A 48 2.43 11.03 -0.92
CA ASN A 48 1.16 11.71 -1.19
C ASN A 48 0.00 10.72 -1.38
N VAL A 49 0.26 9.55 -1.98
CA VAL A 49 -0.75 8.49 -2.11
C VAL A 49 -1.09 7.89 -0.74
N LEU A 50 -0.07 7.52 0.05
CA LEU A 50 -0.27 6.95 1.38
C LEU A 50 -0.96 7.92 2.34
N SER A 51 -0.67 9.22 2.21
CA SER A 51 -1.34 10.25 3.02
C SER A 51 -2.80 10.49 2.64
N ALA A 52 -3.17 10.25 1.38
CA ALA A 52 -4.51 10.49 0.88
C ALA A 52 -5.44 9.30 1.02
N VAL A 53 -4.96 8.09 0.72
CA VAL A 53 -5.79 6.87 0.60
C VAL A 53 -5.15 5.63 1.22
N GLY A 54 -4.00 5.77 1.86
CA GLY A 54 -3.28 4.64 2.43
C GLY A 54 -2.73 3.66 1.38
N ASN A 55 -2.39 2.46 1.85
CA ASN A 55 -1.95 1.35 1.02
C ASN A 55 -3.14 0.60 0.38
N TYR A 56 -2.89 -0.53 -0.29
CA TYR A 56 -3.95 -1.25 -0.99
C TYR A 56 -4.96 -1.91 -0.03
N GLY A 57 -4.53 -2.40 1.12
CA GLY A 57 -5.42 -2.94 2.15
C GLY A 57 -6.30 -1.88 2.79
N GLU A 58 -5.75 -0.70 3.11
CA GLU A 58 -6.51 0.44 3.65
C GLU A 58 -7.59 0.89 2.65
N ALA A 59 -7.21 1.05 1.38
CA ALA A 59 -8.16 1.41 0.33
C ALA A 59 -9.26 0.35 0.12
N TRP A 60 -8.95 -0.93 0.31
CA TRP A 60 -9.95 -2.00 0.28
C TRP A 60 -10.93 -1.89 1.44
N ASP A 61 -10.42 -1.73 2.66
CA ASP A 61 -11.24 -1.66 3.86
C ASP A 61 -12.19 -0.45 3.84
N ASP A 62 -11.68 0.72 3.43
CA ASP A 62 -12.49 1.95 3.26
C ASP A 62 -13.60 1.79 2.22
N SER A 63 -13.38 0.96 1.20
CA SER A 63 -14.31 0.83 0.07
C SER A 63 -15.34 -0.27 0.26
N PHE A 64 -14.96 -1.36 0.92
CA PHE A 64 -15.72 -2.62 0.93
C PHE A 64 -15.96 -3.19 2.33
N CYS A 65 -15.45 -2.54 3.37
CA CYS A 65 -15.59 -2.92 4.76
C CYS A 65 -16.03 -1.71 5.60
N ASP A 66 -15.66 -1.63 6.87
CA ASP A 66 -16.07 -0.54 7.77
C ASP A 66 -15.07 0.61 7.91
N GLY A 67 -13.90 0.53 7.25
CA GLY A 67 -12.87 1.57 7.29
C GLY A 67 -12.14 1.64 8.63
N THR A 68 -12.18 0.57 9.43
CA THR A 68 -11.54 0.51 10.75
C THR A 68 -10.33 -0.42 10.82
N TRP A 69 -9.94 -1.04 9.70
CA TRP A 69 -8.81 -1.96 9.65
C TRP A 69 -7.49 -1.26 10.00
N ASP A 70 -6.78 -1.85 10.96
CA ASP A 70 -5.43 -1.44 11.33
C ASP A 70 -4.42 -2.35 10.64
N ALA A 71 -3.72 -1.79 9.64
CA ALA A 71 -2.66 -2.47 8.90
C ALA A 71 -1.49 -2.97 9.79
N GLY A 72 -1.36 -2.47 11.03
CA GLY A 72 -0.39 -2.94 12.02
C GLY A 72 -0.85 -4.17 12.82
N VAL A 73 -2.13 -4.54 12.77
CA VAL A 73 -2.73 -5.60 13.61
C VAL A 73 -2.79 -6.94 12.89
N GLY A 74 -2.81 -6.98 11.56
CA GLY A 74 -2.82 -8.23 10.81
C GLY A 74 -3.11 -8.06 9.32
N GLY A 75 -3.27 -9.18 8.63
CA GLY A 75 -3.57 -9.22 7.20
C GLY A 75 -5.05 -9.03 6.88
N SER A 76 -5.45 -9.42 5.67
CA SER A 76 -6.85 -9.36 5.22
C SER A 76 -7.85 -10.14 6.08
N ASP A 77 -7.38 -11.07 6.91
CA ASP A 77 -8.20 -11.90 7.81
C ASP A 77 -8.71 -11.14 9.05
N THR A 78 -8.14 -9.97 9.35
CA THR A 78 -8.58 -9.11 10.46
C THR A 78 -9.59 -8.03 10.04
N MET A 79 -9.89 -7.90 8.75
CA MET A 79 -10.89 -6.97 8.23
C MET A 79 -12.31 -7.37 8.69
N SER A 80 -13.14 -6.37 9.02
CA SER A 80 -14.45 -6.58 9.64
C SER A 80 -15.57 -5.91 8.85
N ASN A 81 -16.79 -6.43 9.00
CA ASN A 81 -18.00 -5.86 8.41
C ASN A 81 -17.96 -5.64 6.89
N CYS A 82 -17.25 -6.52 6.17
CA CYS A 82 -17.08 -6.41 4.73
C CYS A 82 -18.32 -6.81 3.93
N VAL A 83 -18.74 -5.94 3.00
CA VAL A 83 -19.71 -6.29 1.95
C VAL A 83 -19.09 -7.21 0.90
N LEU A 84 -17.78 -7.09 0.69
CA LEU A 84 -16.97 -8.00 -0.14
C LEU A 84 -15.76 -8.46 0.67
N SER A 85 -15.70 -9.77 0.93
CA SER A 85 -14.54 -10.38 1.60
C SER A 85 -13.30 -10.24 0.72
N ARG A 86 -12.17 -9.86 1.34
CA ARG A 86 -10.86 -9.92 0.69
C ARG A 86 -10.22 -11.29 0.84
N VAL A 87 -10.27 -11.84 2.05
CA VAL A 87 -9.68 -13.15 2.37
C VAL A 87 -10.31 -14.26 1.53
N GLY A 88 -9.45 -15.14 1.00
CA GLY A 88 -9.86 -16.23 0.12
C GLY A 88 -10.31 -15.80 -1.29
N THR A 89 -10.07 -14.54 -1.68
CA THR A 89 -10.37 -14.03 -3.03
C THR A 89 -9.10 -13.66 -3.79
N ALA A 90 -9.24 -13.42 -5.09
CA ALA A 90 -8.15 -12.92 -5.92
C ALA A 90 -7.59 -11.55 -5.47
N ASN A 91 -8.33 -10.80 -4.64
CA ASN A 91 -7.94 -9.46 -4.19
C ASN A 91 -7.08 -9.45 -2.92
N ALA A 92 -6.88 -10.59 -2.26
CA ALA A 92 -5.89 -10.72 -1.20
C ALA A 92 -4.46 -10.62 -1.80
N LEU A 93 -3.48 -10.30 -0.95
CA LEU A 93 -2.07 -10.37 -1.37
C LEU A 93 -1.70 -11.80 -1.76
N VAL A 94 -0.71 -11.95 -2.63
CA VAL A 94 -0.17 -13.27 -2.97
C VAL A 94 0.36 -14.02 -1.73
N SER A 95 0.91 -13.29 -0.76
CA SER A 95 1.34 -13.84 0.55
C SER A 95 0.18 -14.36 1.40
N GLU A 96 -1.05 -13.94 1.10
CA GLU A 96 -2.29 -14.33 1.78
C GLU A 96 -3.15 -15.29 0.94
N GLY A 97 -2.60 -15.81 -0.17
CA GLY A 97 -3.29 -16.75 -1.06
C GLY A 97 -4.14 -16.11 -2.16
N GLY A 98 -4.05 -14.80 -2.36
CA GLY A 98 -4.69 -14.09 -3.48
C GLY A 98 -3.77 -13.92 -4.70
N LEU A 99 -4.11 -12.97 -5.57
CA LEU A 99 -3.39 -12.70 -6.82
C LEU A 99 -2.76 -11.30 -6.86
N GLN A 100 -3.01 -10.45 -5.87
CA GLN A 100 -2.43 -9.12 -5.83
C GLN A 100 -0.96 -9.21 -5.49
N PHE A 101 -0.13 -8.82 -6.45
CA PHE A 101 1.32 -8.83 -6.38
C PHE A 101 1.86 -7.65 -7.18
N ALA A 102 2.78 -6.90 -6.60
CA ALA A 102 3.45 -5.84 -7.32
C ALA A 102 4.78 -6.32 -7.91
N PRO A 103 5.01 -6.16 -9.23
CA PRO A 103 6.33 -6.34 -9.80
C PRO A 103 7.37 -5.48 -9.05
N PRO A 104 8.60 -5.97 -8.81
CA PRO A 104 9.61 -5.23 -8.07
C PRO A 104 9.89 -3.87 -8.71
N MET A 105 9.73 -2.80 -7.94
CA MET A 105 10.12 -1.45 -8.37
C MET A 105 11.64 -1.32 -8.25
N ARG A 106 12.35 -1.59 -9.34
CA ARG A 106 13.82 -1.56 -9.45
C ARG A 106 14.23 -0.77 -10.67
#